data_AF-A0A1E4GT57-F1
#
_entry.id   AF-A0A1E4GT57-F1
#
_cell.length_a   1.000
_cell.length_b   1.000
_cell.length_c   1.000
_cell.angle_alpha   90.00
_cell.angle_beta   90.00
_cell.angle_gamma   90.00
#
_symmetry.space_group_name_H-M   'P 1'
#
loop_
_entity.id
_entity.type
_entity.pdbx_description
1 polymer ?
#
loop_
_entity_poly.entity_id
_entity_poly.type
_entity_poly.pdbx_seq_one_letter_code
_entity_poly.pdbx_strand_id
1 'polypeptide(L)'
;MRKLLIVAAAALLLLGVLKHREHAAVHPDPGVLAAAAPEQVDLDHGAQLQKGDTTLTTRAHFDITARVLSRKDYGGADGELVPLDLAMGWGRMSDSDVLQHIDIKQSGRFYYWHVQEFPIPRREIETSSANMHMIPADADVKNQL
;
A
#
# COMPACT_ATOMS: atom_id res chain seq x y z
N MET A 1 -1.08 -39.65 -18.48
CA MET A 1 -0.15 -38.74 -17.77
C MET A 1 0.03 -37.38 -18.47
N ARG A 2 0.45 -37.31 -19.74
CA ARG A 2 0.67 -36.02 -20.45
C ARG A 2 -0.54 -35.07 -20.48
N LYS A 3 -1.77 -35.58 -20.70
CA LYS A 3 -3.00 -34.75 -20.68
C LYS A 3 -3.30 -34.17 -19.29
N LEU A 4 -3.05 -34.94 -18.22
CA LEU A 4 -3.22 -34.49 -16.83
C LEU A 4 -2.23 -33.37 -16.48
N LEU A 5 -0.97 -33.49 -16.93
CA LEU A 5 0.04 -32.45 -16.74
C LEU A 5 -0.32 -31.14 -17.45
N ILE A 6 -0.88 -31.22 -18.65
CA ILE A 6 -1.34 -30.03 -19.40
C ILE A 6 -2.50 -29.34 -18.68
N VAL A 7 -3.48 -30.11 -18.18
CA VAL A 7 -4.60 -29.57 -17.42
C VAL A 7 -4.13 -28.92 -16.11
N ALA A 8 -3.21 -29.56 -15.38
CA ALA A 8 -2.64 -29.00 -14.15
C ALA A 8 -1.88 -27.69 -14.42
N ALA A 9 -1.06 -27.63 -15.47
CA ALA A 9 -0.36 -26.41 -15.86
C ALA A 9 -1.32 -25.28 -16.26
N ALA A 10 -2.37 -25.59 -17.02
CA ALA A 10 -3.40 -24.61 -17.39
C ALA A 10 -4.16 -24.09 -16.17
N ALA A 11 -4.48 -24.95 -15.20
CA ALA A 11 -5.13 -24.56 -13.96
C ALA A 11 -4.23 -23.66 -13.09
N LEU A 12 -2.94 -23.99 -12.97
CA LEU A 12 -1.97 -23.15 -12.25
C LEU A 12 -1.79 -21.78 -12.91
N LEU A 13 -1.72 -21.74 -14.24
CA LEU A 13 -1.67 -20.48 -14.99
C LEU A 13 -2.93 -19.65 -14.77
N LEU A 14 -4.11 -20.27 -14.84
CA LEU A 14 -5.38 -19.58 -14.60
C LEU A 14 -5.44 -19.02 -13.17
N LEU A 15 -5.07 -19.82 -12.17
CA LEU A 15 -4.99 -19.38 -10.77
C LEU A 15 -4.01 -18.21 -10.60
N GLY A 16 -2.84 -18.28 -11.23
CA GLY A 16 -1.86 -17.20 -11.22
C GLY A 16 -2.39 -15.91 -11.82
N VAL A 17 -3.09 -16.00 -12.97
CA VAL A 17 -3.72 -14.84 -13.63
C VAL A 17 -4.83 -14.24 -12.77
N LEU A 18 -5.70 -15.08 -12.18
CA LEU A 18 -6.79 -14.61 -11.32
C LEU A 18 -6.24 -13.86 -10.10
N LYS A 19 -5.27 -14.46 -9.38
CA LYS A 19 -4.61 -13.80 -8.25
C LYS A 19 -3.92 -12.49 -8.64
N HIS A 20 -3.27 -12.44 -9.81
CA HIS A 20 -2.63 -11.21 -10.27
C HIS A 20 -3.64 -10.10 -10.54
N ARG A 21 -4.85 -10.44 -11.01
CA ARG A 21 -5.91 -9.47 -11.31
C ARG A 21 -6.59 -8.90 -10.08
N GLU A 22 -6.62 -9.61 -8.96
CA GLU A 22 -7.21 -9.12 -7.70
C GLU A 22 -6.54 -7.85 -7.17
N HIS A 23 -5.26 -7.64 -7.49
CA HIS A 23 -4.49 -6.46 -7.10
C HIS A 23 -4.01 -5.64 -8.30
N ALA A 24 -4.67 -5.77 -9.45
CA ALA A 24 -4.33 -4.98 -10.62
C ALA A 24 -4.50 -3.48 -10.30
N ALA A 25 -3.53 -2.69 -10.75
CA ALA A 25 -3.59 -1.24 -10.59
C ALA A 25 -4.86 -0.68 -11.24
N VAL A 26 -5.56 0.17 -10.50
CA VAL A 26 -6.70 0.93 -11.04
C VAL A 26 -6.15 2.21 -11.66
N HIS A 27 -6.64 2.52 -12.86
CA HIS A 27 -6.31 3.75 -13.59
C HIS A 27 -7.55 4.66 -13.61
N PRO A 28 -7.77 5.44 -12.55
CA PRO A 28 -8.87 6.40 -12.51
C PRO A 28 -8.61 7.54 -13.48
N ASP A 29 -9.69 8.16 -13.95
CA ASP A 29 -9.66 9.35 -14.78
C ASP A 29 -8.85 10.49 -14.11
N PRO A 30 -8.34 11.46 -14.90
CA PRO A 30 -7.69 12.66 -14.38
C PRO A 30 -8.46 13.38 -13.27
N GLY A 31 -7.72 13.92 -12.29
CA GLY A 31 -8.27 14.68 -11.18
C GLY A 31 -7.89 14.14 -9.80
N VAL A 32 -7.96 15.05 -8.82
CA VAL A 32 -7.70 14.77 -7.40
C VAL A 32 -8.78 13.85 -6.82
N LEU A 33 -8.38 12.67 -6.33
CA LEU A 33 -9.29 11.69 -5.74
C LEU A 33 -9.42 11.79 -4.22
N ALA A 34 -8.35 12.25 -3.57
CA ALA A 34 -8.23 12.31 -2.12
C ALA A 34 -7.71 13.69 -1.73
N ALA A 35 -8.60 14.69 -1.69
CA ALA A 35 -8.20 16.08 -1.55
C ALA A 35 -7.67 16.45 -0.16
N ALA A 36 -8.21 15.82 0.90
CA ALA A 36 -7.89 16.15 2.29
C ALA A 36 -6.54 15.55 2.72
N ALA A 37 -5.81 16.29 3.56
CA ALA A 37 -4.68 15.72 4.29
C ALA A 37 -5.17 14.75 5.38
N PRO A 38 -4.35 13.75 5.77
CA PRO A 38 -4.68 12.87 6.89
C PRO A 38 -4.92 13.65 8.18
N GLU A 39 -5.91 13.21 8.95
CA GLU A 39 -6.15 13.70 10.30
C GLU A 39 -5.41 12.82 11.30
N GLN A 40 -4.62 13.43 12.18
CA GLN A 40 -3.95 12.74 13.26
C GLN A 40 -4.16 13.45 14.59
N VAL A 41 -4.65 12.71 15.58
CA VAL A 41 -4.87 13.18 16.95
C VAL A 41 -4.09 12.30 17.90
N ASP A 42 -3.08 12.89 18.55
CA ASP A 42 -2.25 12.17 19.52
C ASP A 42 -3.07 11.72 20.73
N LEU A 43 -2.75 10.53 21.25
CA LEU A 43 -3.39 9.97 22.44
C LEU A 43 -2.63 10.41 23.69
N ASP A 44 -3.34 10.93 24.69
CA ASP A 44 -2.75 11.22 26.01
C ASP A 44 -2.22 9.95 26.68
N HIS A 45 -2.97 8.85 26.56
CA HIS A 45 -2.61 7.53 27.09
C HIS A 45 -2.90 6.45 26.04
N GLY A 46 -1.83 5.95 25.41
CA GLY A 46 -1.90 4.85 24.45
C GLY A 46 -2.30 3.52 25.09
N ALA A 47 -3.05 2.70 24.35
CA ALA A 47 -3.30 1.32 24.70
C ALA A 47 -2.10 0.45 24.35
N GLN A 48 -1.93 -0.66 25.08
CA GLN A 48 -1.01 -1.73 24.70
C GLN A 48 -1.80 -2.82 23.98
N LEU A 49 -1.39 -3.15 22.76
CA LEU A 49 -1.94 -4.24 21.96
C LEU A 49 -0.92 -5.38 21.88
N GLN A 50 -1.37 -6.62 22.02
CA GLN A 50 -0.50 -7.78 21.89
C GLN A 50 -0.70 -8.44 20.51
N LYS A 51 0.41 -8.65 19.77
CA LYS A 51 0.42 -9.38 18.50
C LYS A 51 1.53 -10.44 18.53
N GLY A 52 1.15 -11.68 18.82
CA GLY A 52 2.12 -12.74 19.10
C GLY A 52 3.00 -12.35 20.28
N ASP A 53 4.32 -12.41 20.09
CA ASP A 53 5.31 -12.01 21.10
C ASP A 53 5.62 -10.50 21.09
N THR A 54 4.95 -9.71 20.24
CA THR A 54 5.17 -8.26 20.14
C THR A 54 4.10 -7.47 20.90
N THR A 55 4.53 -6.56 21.76
CA THR A 55 3.67 -5.55 22.38
C THR A 55 3.75 -4.23 21.62
N LEU A 56 2.61 -3.72 21.16
CA LEU A 56 2.47 -2.47 20.41
C LEU A 56 1.84 -1.40 21.30
N THR A 57 2.42 -0.20 21.32
CA THR A 57 1.83 0.95 22.00
C THR A 57 1.16 1.87 20.99
N THR A 58 -0.14 2.13 21.13
CA THR A 58 -0.84 3.08 20.27
C THR A 58 -0.42 4.51 20.58
N ARG A 59 -0.32 5.37 19.56
CA ARG A 59 0.22 6.73 19.69
C ARG A 59 -0.73 7.84 19.27
N ALA A 60 -1.57 7.56 18.26
CA ALA A 60 -2.52 8.51 17.73
C ALA A 60 -3.73 7.79 17.15
N HIS A 61 -4.85 8.49 17.08
CA HIS A 61 -5.89 8.21 16.09
C HIS A 61 -5.44 8.80 14.75
N PHE A 62 -5.56 8.01 13.70
CA PHE A 62 -5.16 8.39 12.34
C PHE A 62 -6.30 8.03 11.38
N ASP A 63 -6.78 9.01 10.63
CA ASP A 63 -7.81 8.86 9.61
C ASP A 63 -7.33 9.45 8.29
N ILE A 64 -7.59 8.75 7.19
CA ILE A 64 -7.19 9.19 5.87
C ILE A 64 -8.10 8.65 4.78
N THR A 65 -8.44 9.51 3.83
CA THR A 65 -8.77 9.10 2.47
C THR A 65 -7.53 9.33 1.61
N ALA A 66 -7.03 8.31 0.92
CA ALA A 66 -5.83 8.43 0.08
C ALA A 66 -5.91 7.54 -1.16
N ARG A 67 -5.11 7.89 -2.17
CA ARG A 67 -4.81 7.01 -3.30
C ARG A 67 -3.64 6.12 -2.96
N VAL A 68 -3.79 4.82 -3.18
CA VAL A 68 -2.66 3.88 -3.15
C VAL A 68 -1.83 4.08 -4.42
N LEU A 69 -0.58 4.49 -4.23
CA LEU A 69 0.39 4.77 -5.29
C LEU A 69 1.23 3.53 -5.63
N SER A 70 1.55 2.74 -4.61
CA SER A 70 2.29 1.49 -4.75
C SER A 70 1.97 0.56 -3.59
N ARG A 71 2.10 -0.73 -3.84
CA ARG A 71 1.87 -1.81 -2.90
C ARG A 71 3.07 -2.73 -2.88
N LYS A 72 3.53 -3.08 -1.68
CA LYS A 72 4.58 -4.08 -1.49
C LYS A 72 4.17 -5.09 -0.42
N ASP A 73 4.01 -6.33 -0.85
CA ASP A 73 3.72 -7.47 0.03
C ASP A 73 5.02 -8.09 0.56
N TYR A 74 4.98 -8.51 1.82
CA TYR A 74 6.07 -9.16 2.55
C TYR A 74 5.59 -10.50 3.10
N GLY A 75 6.41 -11.54 2.91
CA GLY A 75 6.17 -12.88 3.44
C GLY A 75 7.26 -13.30 4.44
N GLY A 76 7.12 -14.50 4.98
CA GLY A 76 8.09 -15.06 5.94
C GLY A 76 8.23 -14.22 7.20
N ALA A 77 9.42 -14.24 7.81
CA ALA A 77 9.73 -13.50 9.03
C ALA A 77 9.55 -11.99 8.86
N ASP A 78 9.91 -11.45 7.69
CA ASP A 78 9.77 -10.02 7.41
C ASP A 78 8.30 -9.59 7.45
N GLY A 79 7.38 -10.42 6.96
CA GLY A 79 5.95 -10.10 6.86
C GLY A 79 5.08 -10.51 8.05
N GLU A 80 5.65 -11.05 9.13
CA GLU A 80 4.85 -11.65 10.21
C GLU A 80 3.94 -10.62 10.90
N LEU A 81 4.54 -9.50 11.31
CA LEU A 81 3.87 -8.38 11.96
C LEU A 81 3.36 -7.33 10.94
N VAL A 82 4.19 -6.99 9.95
CA VAL A 82 3.91 -5.99 8.91
C VAL A 82 3.97 -6.65 7.52
N PRO A 83 2.91 -7.36 7.11
CA PRO A 83 2.87 -8.08 5.84
C PRO A 83 2.74 -7.17 4.61
N LEU A 84 2.41 -5.89 4.79
CA LEU A 84 2.04 -5.00 3.70
C LEU A 84 2.57 -3.58 3.96
N ASP A 85 3.22 -3.02 2.94
CA ASP A 85 3.50 -1.59 2.86
C ASP A 85 2.68 -0.95 1.74
N LEU A 86 2.08 0.21 2.02
CA LEU A 86 1.33 1.01 1.05
C LEU A 86 1.97 2.40 0.92
N ALA A 87 2.46 2.72 -0.27
CA ALA A 87 2.74 4.11 -0.60
C ALA A 87 1.41 4.80 -0.89
N MET A 88 1.07 5.83 -0.10
CA MET A 88 -0.19 6.56 -0.18
C MET A 88 0.05 8.01 -0.58
N GLY A 89 -0.88 8.59 -1.33
CA GLY A 89 -0.87 10.00 -1.73
C GLY A 89 -2.22 10.67 -1.54
N TRP A 90 -2.19 11.95 -1.18
CA TRP A 90 -3.36 12.82 -1.04
C TRP A 90 -3.09 14.18 -1.69
N GLY A 91 -4.08 15.08 -1.72
CA GLY A 91 -4.01 16.29 -2.53
C GLY A 91 -3.67 15.97 -3.98
N ARG A 92 -2.75 16.73 -4.59
CA ARG A 92 -2.31 16.48 -5.97
C ARG A 92 -1.50 15.20 -6.15
N MET A 93 -0.97 14.61 -5.07
CA MET A 93 -0.38 13.25 -5.12
C MET A 93 -1.45 12.15 -5.21
N SER A 94 -2.74 12.49 -5.27
CA SER A 94 -3.81 11.56 -5.64
C SER A 94 -4.29 11.73 -7.09
N ASP A 95 -3.78 12.72 -7.81
CA ASP A 95 -4.21 13.07 -9.17
C ASP A 95 -3.48 12.25 -10.24
N SER A 96 -4.23 11.62 -11.14
CA SER A 96 -3.67 10.83 -12.24
C SER A 96 -2.80 11.66 -13.19
N ASP A 97 -3.15 12.93 -13.44
CA ASP A 97 -2.39 13.81 -14.34
C ASP A 97 -1.03 14.19 -13.77
N VAL A 98 -0.91 14.20 -12.45
CA VAL A 98 0.36 14.41 -11.75
C VAL A 98 1.16 13.12 -11.69
N LEU A 99 0.52 12.02 -11.26
CA LEU A 99 1.20 10.75 -11.01
C LEU A 99 1.75 10.08 -12.26
N GLN A 100 1.19 10.33 -13.45
CA GLN A 100 1.76 9.81 -14.71
C GLN A 100 3.19 10.31 -14.98
N HIS A 101 3.63 11.38 -14.31
CA HIS A 101 4.96 11.95 -14.42
C HIS A 101 5.91 11.54 -13.28
N ILE A 102 5.47 10.68 -12.35
CA ILE A 102 6.23 10.27 -11.16
C ILE A 102 6.42 8.74 -11.18
N ASP A 103 7.68 8.29 -11.28
CA ASP A 103 8.02 6.87 -11.09
C ASP A 103 8.08 6.57 -9.59
N ILE A 104 7.28 5.62 -9.10
CA ILE A 104 7.17 5.25 -7.69
C ILE A 104 7.53 3.78 -7.50
N LYS A 105 8.46 3.50 -6.58
CA LYS A 105 8.94 2.14 -6.26
C LYS A 105 9.06 1.94 -4.76
N GLN A 106 8.88 0.70 -4.31
CA GLN A 106 9.10 0.31 -2.91
C GLN A 106 10.18 -0.77 -2.78
N SER A 107 11.08 -0.59 -1.82
CA SER A 107 12.13 -1.57 -1.47
C SER A 107 12.62 -1.34 -0.04
N GLY A 108 12.97 -2.41 0.67
CA GLY A 108 13.62 -2.32 1.98
C GLY A 108 12.86 -1.55 3.05
N ARG A 109 11.51 -1.55 3.02
CA ARG A 109 10.61 -0.75 3.89
C ARG A 109 10.60 0.75 3.60
N PHE A 110 11.08 1.15 2.44
CA PHE A 110 11.01 2.52 1.96
C PHE A 110 10.25 2.58 0.65
N TYR A 111 9.67 3.75 0.38
CA TYR A 111 9.23 4.12 -0.96
C TYR A 111 10.16 5.20 -1.51
N TYR A 112 10.31 5.18 -2.82
CA TYR A 112 11.13 6.10 -3.59
C TYR A 112 10.28 6.66 -4.71
N TRP A 113 10.48 7.93 -5.01
CA TRP A 113 9.89 8.57 -6.17
C TRP A 113 10.97 9.27 -7.00
N HIS A 114 10.75 9.31 -8.31
CA HIS A 114 11.63 9.99 -9.26
C HIS A 114 10.80 10.72 -10.32
N VAL A 115 11.28 11.88 -10.74
CA VAL A 115 10.67 12.71 -11.78
C VAL A 115 11.76 13.22 -12.72
N GLN A 116 11.43 13.36 -14.00
CA GLN A 116 12.30 14.03 -14.99
C GLN A 116 12.16 15.56 -14.88
N GLU A 117 10.93 16.02 -14.78
CA GLU A 117 10.53 17.41 -14.51
C GLU A 117 9.47 17.39 -13.42
N PHE A 118 9.47 18.38 -12.52
CA PHE A 118 8.54 18.42 -11.39
C PHE A 118 7.11 18.77 -11.86
N PRO A 119 6.13 17.84 -11.80
CA PRO A 119 4.76 18.12 -12.22
C PRO A 119 4.00 19.01 -11.21
N ILE A 120 4.46 19.00 -9.95
CA ILE A 120 4.03 19.86 -8.85
C ILE A 120 5.27 20.24 -8.02
N PRO A 121 5.22 21.28 -7.17
CA PRO A 121 6.35 21.66 -6.33
C PRO A 121 6.91 20.46 -5.56
N ARG A 122 8.23 20.29 -5.57
CA ARG A 122 8.92 19.19 -4.87
C ARG A 122 8.43 19.00 -3.43
N ARG A 123 8.32 20.11 -2.68
CA ARG A 123 7.91 20.06 -1.27
C ARG A 123 6.51 19.48 -1.10
N GLU A 124 5.62 19.67 -2.07
CA GLU A 124 4.28 19.12 -2.05
C GLU A 124 4.28 17.60 -2.27
N ILE A 125 5.11 17.08 -3.18
CA ILE A 125 5.33 15.62 -3.33
C ILE A 125 5.76 15.03 -1.98
N GLU A 126 6.74 15.65 -1.33
CA GLU A 126 7.33 15.21 -0.07
C GLU A 126 6.36 15.26 1.13
N THR A 127 5.34 16.12 1.07
CA THR A 127 4.42 16.35 2.21
C THR A 127 3.00 15.85 1.94
N SER A 128 2.71 15.40 0.72
CA SER A 128 1.40 14.88 0.33
C SER A 128 1.45 13.38 0.01
N SER A 129 2.48 12.68 0.48
CA SER A 129 2.61 11.24 0.34
C SER A 129 3.40 10.61 1.49
N ALA A 130 3.13 9.34 1.77
CA ALA A 130 3.78 8.58 2.85
C ALA A 130 3.81 7.08 2.54
N ASN A 131 4.79 6.36 3.11
CA ASN A 131 4.80 4.89 3.12
C ASN A 131 4.21 4.40 4.44
N MET A 132 3.11 3.66 4.36
CA MET A 132 2.40 3.13 5.51
C MET A 132 2.73 1.65 5.71
N HIS A 133 3.13 1.29 6.92
CA HIS A 133 3.47 -0.07 7.34
C HIS A 133 2.27 -0.70 8.03
N MET A 134 1.52 -1.53 7.31
CA MET A 134 0.22 -2.00 7.75
C MET A 134 0.35 -3.23 8.65
N ILE A 135 -0.21 -3.14 9.85
CA ILE A 135 -0.41 -4.27 10.76
C ILE A 135 -1.90 -4.64 10.69
N PRO A 136 -2.27 -5.84 10.20
CA PRO A 136 -3.66 -6.27 10.18
C PRO A 136 -4.24 -6.31 11.60
N ALA A 137 -5.50 -5.89 11.77
CA ALA A 137 -6.18 -5.95 13.07
C ALA A 137 -6.22 -7.40 13.60
N ASP A 138 -6.61 -8.35 12.74
CA ASP A 138 -6.78 -9.76 13.09
C ASP A 138 -6.39 -10.69 11.92
N ALA A 139 -6.65 -11.99 12.08
CA ALA A 139 -6.35 -13.00 11.07
C ALA A 139 -7.28 -12.91 9.84
N ASP A 140 -8.52 -12.46 10.02
CA ASP A 140 -9.49 -12.36 8.92
C ASP A 140 -9.13 -11.21 7.99
N VAL A 141 -8.69 -10.07 8.53
CA VAL A 141 -8.12 -8.97 7.74
C VAL A 141 -6.83 -9.41 7.06
N LYS A 142 -5.95 -10.15 7.76
CA LYS A 142 -4.69 -10.64 7.17
C LYS A 142 -4.91 -11.57 5.98
N ASN A 143 -5.96 -12.40 6.00
CA ASN A 143 -6.28 -13.33 4.92
C ASN A 143 -6.88 -12.67 3.67
N GLN A 144 -7.32 -11.41 3.79
CA GLN A 144 -7.85 -10.61 2.68
C GLN A 144 -6.77 -9.77 1.96
N LEU A 145 -5.57 -9.71 2.53
CA LEU A 145 -4.42 -9.05 1.89
C LEU A 145 -3.86 -9.92 0.78
#